data_AF-A0A2G9TL68-F1
#
_entry.id   AF-A0A2G9TL68-F1
#
_cell.length_a   1.000
_cell.length_b   1.000
_cell.length_c   1.000
_cell.angle_alpha   90.00
_cell.angle_beta   90.00
_cell.angle_gamma   90.00
#
_symmetry.space_group_name_H-M   'P 1'
#
loop_
_entity.id
_entity.type
_entity.pdbx_description
1 polymer ?
#
loop_
_entity_poly.entity_id
_entity_poly.type
_entity_poly.pdbx_seq_one_letter_code
_entity_poly.pdbx_strand_id
1 'polypeptide(L)'
;MGALLSAPIYFLKSPLGSFFRVNELVFNSYTKGAWGKEERQKNPVKKGDSFDIRIRAHDNKFTVAINRREVKSFEHRIPLQHVTHLSIDGDVVLNHVQWGGKYYPVPYESGIAENGFIPGKTLVIYGTPEKKGKK
;
A
#
# COMPACT_ATOMS: atom_id res chain seq x y z
N MET A 1 -15.53 22.37 18.04
CA MET A 1 -15.89 21.32 17.07
C MET A 1 -14.71 21.13 16.13
N GLY A 2 -13.85 20.14 16.40
CA GLY A 2 -12.63 19.91 15.63
C GLY A 2 -12.95 19.06 14.40
N ALA A 3 -12.72 19.62 13.22
CA ALA A 3 -12.78 18.86 11.98
C ALA A 3 -11.62 17.86 11.97
N LEU A 4 -11.92 16.58 12.16
CA LEU A 4 -11.04 15.48 11.80
C LEU A 4 -10.86 15.53 10.28
N LEU A 5 -9.83 16.24 9.82
CA LEU A 5 -9.28 16.08 8.47
C LEU A 5 -8.56 14.72 8.41
N SER A 6 -9.32 13.63 8.54
CA SER A 6 -8.88 12.37 7.98
C SER A 6 -8.99 12.55 6.47
N ALA A 7 -7.88 12.46 5.75
CA ALA A 7 -7.90 12.10 4.34
C ALA A 7 -7.89 10.56 4.29
N PRO A 8 -9.04 9.87 4.41
CA PRO A 8 -9.06 8.45 4.21
C PRO A 8 -8.70 8.22 2.74
N ILE A 9 -7.49 7.72 2.49
CA ILE A 9 -7.27 7.05 1.22
C ILE A 9 -8.00 5.72 1.33
N TYR A 10 -9.29 5.74 1.01
CA TYR A 10 -10.06 4.53 0.81
C TYR A 10 -9.52 3.86 -0.45
N PHE A 11 -8.62 2.91 -0.28
CA PHE A 11 -8.09 2.14 -1.40
C PHE A 11 -9.13 1.19 -1.99
N LEU A 12 -10.20 0.89 -1.24
CA LEU A 12 -11.16 -0.14 -1.56
C LEU A 12 -12.47 0.19 -0.83
N LYS A 13 -13.43 0.87 -1.49
CA LYS A 13 -14.86 0.80 -1.08
C LYS A 13 -15.75 0.75 -2.32
N SER A 14 -16.49 -0.35 -2.50
CA SER A 14 -17.64 -0.34 -3.40
C SER A 14 -18.77 0.44 -2.71
N PRO A 15 -19.56 1.27 -3.42
CA PRO A 15 -20.74 1.92 -2.84
C PRO A 15 -21.86 0.95 -2.42
N LEU A 16 -21.70 -0.35 -2.70
CA LEU A 16 -22.74 -1.38 -2.57
C LEU A 16 -22.20 -2.63 -1.85
N GLY A 17 -21.86 -2.49 -0.58
CA GLY A 17 -21.99 -3.56 0.44
C GLY A 17 -21.32 -4.93 0.23
N SER A 18 -20.50 -5.14 -0.80
CA SER A 18 -19.69 -6.36 -0.92
C SER A 18 -18.56 -6.15 -1.91
N PHE A 19 -17.33 -6.41 -1.47
CA PHE A 19 -16.13 -6.30 -2.30
C PHE A 19 -16.12 -7.28 -3.50
N PHE A 20 -17.00 -8.29 -3.47
CA PHE A 20 -16.99 -9.39 -4.42
C PHE A 20 -18.05 -9.31 -5.52
N ARG A 21 -18.98 -8.34 -5.50
CA ARG A 21 -19.97 -8.19 -6.59
C ARG A 21 -19.39 -7.59 -7.86
N VAL A 22 -18.34 -6.80 -7.74
CA VAL A 22 -17.63 -6.18 -8.86
C VAL A 22 -16.18 -6.64 -8.76
N ASN A 23 -15.73 -7.47 -9.69
CA ASN A 23 -14.39 -8.09 -9.68
C ASN A 23 -13.28 -7.10 -10.09
N GLU A 24 -13.30 -5.90 -9.49
CA GLU A 24 -12.46 -4.76 -9.84
C GLU A 24 -11.91 -4.09 -8.59
N LEU A 25 -10.69 -3.56 -8.71
CA LEU A 25 -10.10 -2.63 -7.76
C LEU A 25 -10.48 -1.22 -8.19
N VAL A 26 -10.87 -0.38 -7.23
CA VAL A 26 -11.27 1.01 -7.48
C VAL A 26 -10.36 1.92 -6.67
N PHE A 27 -9.68 2.83 -7.36
CA PHE A 27 -8.80 3.84 -6.76
C PHE A 27 -9.44 5.20 -6.93
N ASN A 28 -9.50 5.97 -5.85
CA ASN A 28 -10.05 7.32 -5.89
C ASN A 28 -9.41 8.20 -4.80
N SER A 29 -9.74 9.49 -4.82
CA SER A 29 -9.41 10.43 -3.75
C SER A 29 -10.64 11.22 -3.40
N TYR A 30 -10.87 11.39 -2.10
CA TYR A 30 -11.91 12.25 -1.58
C TYR A 30 -11.30 13.59 -1.20
N THR A 31 -11.67 14.66 -1.90
CA THR A 31 -11.09 15.99 -1.70
C THR A 31 -12.20 17.03 -1.72
N LYS A 32 -12.08 18.07 -0.89
CA LYS A 32 -13.05 19.19 -0.83
C LYS A 32 -14.52 18.72 -0.67
N GLY A 33 -14.74 17.64 0.08
CA GLY A 33 -16.10 17.13 0.32
C GLY A 33 -16.71 16.32 -0.82
N ALA A 34 -15.93 15.94 -1.84
CA ALA A 34 -16.42 15.16 -2.98
C ALA A 34 -15.44 14.07 -3.40
N TRP A 35 -15.97 13.03 -4.02
CA TRP A 35 -15.17 12.00 -4.69
C TRP A 35 -14.71 12.49 -6.06
N GLY A 36 -13.44 12.21 -6.39
CA GLY A 36 -12.91 12.45 -7.73
C GLY A 36 -13.33 11.38 -8.74
N LYS A 37 -12.70 11.41 -9.91
CA LYS A 37 -12.87 10.39 -10.96
C LYS A 37 -12.27 9.06 -10.50
N GLU A 38 -13.04 7.98 -10.60
CA GLU A 38 -12.55 6.64 -10.29
C GLU A 38 -11.54 6.13 -11.33
N GLU A 39 -10.53 5.42 -10.86
CA GLU A 39 -9.63 4.63 -11.69
C GLU A 39 -9.81 3.15 -11.33
N ARG A 40 -10.08 2.32 -12.32
CA ARG A 40 -10.40 0.90 -12.12
C ARG A 40 -9.30 0.00 -12.65
N GLN A 41 -9.09 -1.15 -12.00
CA GLN A 41 -8.20 -2.22 -12.44
C GLN A 41 -8.83 -3.58 -12.19
N LYS A 42 -8.40 -4.60 -12.93
CA LYS A 42 -8.85 -5.98 -12.68
C LYS A 42 -8.41 -6.43 -11.28
N ASN A 43 -9.31 -7.04 -10.52
CA ASN A 43 -8.97 -7.62 -9.22
C ASN A 43 -8.25 -8.97 -9.39
N PRO A 44 -6.99 -9.13 -8.93
CA PRO A 44 -6.28 -10.40 -8.96
C PRO A 44 -6.60 -11.32 -7.77
N VAL A 45 -7.32 -10.82 -6.76
CA VAL A 45 -7.68 -11.57 -5.54
C VAL A 45 -8.96 -12.36 -5.78
N LYS A 46 -8.96 -13.62 -5.34
CA LYS A 46 -10.15 -14.47 -5.35
C LYS A 46 -10.76 -14.54 -3.96
N LYS A 47 -12.08 -14.74 -3.88
CA LYS A 47 -12.79 -14.89 -2.61
C LYS A 47 -12.25 -16.10 -1.84
N GLY A 48 -11.91 -15.90 -0.58
CA GLY A 48 -11.38 -16.95 0.31
C GLY A 48 -9.86 -17.10 0.26
N ASP A 49 -9.19 -16.55 -0.76
CA ASP A 49 -7.74 -16.61 -0.86
C ASP A 49 -7.08 -15.53 0.00
N SER A 50 -5.96 -15.88 0.62
CA SER A 50 -5.06 -14.91 1.25
C SER A 50 -4.46 -13.95 0.21
N PHE A 51 -4.22 -12.71 0.61
CA PHE A 51 -3.62 -11.70 -0.25
C PHE A 51 -2.63 -10.80 0.51
N ASP A 52 -1.71 -10.20 -0.24
CA ASP A 52 -0.71 -9.23 0.24
C ASP A 52 -0.85 -7.94 -0.57
N ILE A 53 -1.21 -6.83 0.07
CA ILE A 53 -1.28 -5.50 -0.56
C ILE A 53 -0.09 -4.68 -0.05
N ARG A 54 0.66 -4.10 -1.00
CA ARG A 54 1.77 -3.18 -0.71
C ARG A 54 1.56 -1.87 -1.42
N ILE A 55 1.65 -0.78 -0.68
CA ILE A 55 1.47 0.57 -1.20
C ILE A 55 2.76 1.32 -0.90
N ARG A 56 3.48 1.71 -1.96
CA ARG A 56 4.72 2.49 -1.86
C ARG A 56 4.46 3.92 -2.29
N ALA A 57 4.74 4.86 -1.41
CA ALA A 57 4.73 6.28 -1.76
C ALA A 57 6.01 6.64 -2.52
N HIS A 58 5.83 7.34 -3.63
CA HIS A 58 6.86 8.07 -4.37
C HIS A 58 6.53 9.57 -4.33
N ASP A 59 7.41 10.41 -4.86
CA ASP A 59 7.24 11.87 -4.82
C ASP A 59 5.98 12.34 -5.57
N ASN A 60 5.60 11.65 -6.65
CA ASN A 60 4.49 12.03 -7.52
C ASN A 60 3.33 11.01 -7.56
N LYS A 61 3.48 9.83 -6.96
CA LYS A 61 2.48 8.75 -7.06
C LYS A 61 2.55 7.75 -5.92
N PHE A 62 1.50 6.96 -5.78
CA PHE A 62 1.53 5.66 -5.11
C PHE A 62 1.72 4.54 -6.13
N THR A 63 2.61 3.59 -5.80
CA THR A 63 2.70 2.32 -6.51
C THR A 63 2.04 1.25 -5.65
N VAL A 64 1.03 0.59 -6.19
CA VAL A 64 0.26 -0.46 -5.51
C VAL A 64 0.58 -1.80 -6.15
N ALA A 65 0.98 -2.76 -5.31
CA ALA A 65 1.22 -4.13 -5.69
C ALA A 65 0.32 -5.07 -4.89
N ILE A 66 -0.17 -6.11 -5.55
CA ILE A 66 -0.92 -7.21 -4.93
C ILE A 66 -0.18 -8.51 -5.21
N ASN A 67 0.03 -9.32 -4.17
CA ASN A 67 0.77 -10.58 -4.25
C ASN A 67 2.13 -10.38 -4.94
N ARG A 68 2.85 -9.32 -4.54
CA ARG A 68 4.17 -8.90 -5.07
C ARG A 68 4.20 -8.47 -6.54
N ARG A 69 3.06 -8.36 -7.22
CA ARG A 69 2.95 -7.84 -8.59
C ARG A 69 2.36 -6.44 -8.57
N GLU A 70 3.03 -5.49 -9.22
CA GLU A 70 2.47 -4.14 -9.41
C GLU A 70 1.16 -4.21 -10.22
N VAL A 71 0.11 -3.60 -9.70
CA VAL A 71 -1.22 -3.54 -10.33
C VAL A 71 -1.63 -2.12 -10.70
N LYS A 72 -1.09 -1.10 -10.01
CA LYS A 72 -1.46 0.29 -10.24
C LYS A 72 -0.35 1.26 -9.87
N SER A 73 -0.09 2.22 -10.75
CA SER A 73 0.49 3.51 -10.41
C SER A 73 -0.65 4.53 -10.30
N PHE A 74 -0.81 5.18 -9.15
CA PHE A 74 -1.87 6.16 -8.85
C PHE A 74 -1.24 7.51 -8.53
N GLU A 75 -1.42 8.49 -9.41
CA GLU A 75 -0.83 9.84 -9.25
C GLU A 75 -1.43 10.57 -8.04
N HIS A 76 -0.60 11.36 -7.37
CA HIS A 76 -1.05 12.12 -6.21
C HIS A 76 -2.02 13.23 -6.64
N ARG A 77 -3.27 13.14 -6.16
CA ARG A 77 -4.28 14.20 -6.35
C ARG A 77 -4.30 15.24 -5.22
N ILE A 78 -3.61 14.94 -4.13
CA ILE A 78 -3.35 15.82 -2.98
C ILE A 78 -1.89 15.67 -2.56
N PRO A 79 -1.32 16.65 -1.85
CA PRO A 79 0.02 16.51 -1.27
C PRO A 79 0.11 15.26 -0.38
N LEU A 80 1.15 14.44 -0.59
CA LEU A 80 1.40 13.23 0.19
C LEU A 80 1.47 13.50 1.70
N GLN A 81 1.97 14.69 2.08
CA GLN A 81 2.10 15.14 3.47
C GLN A 81 0.77 15.20 4.22
N HIS A 82 -0.37 15.28 3.52
CA HIS A 82 -1.69 15.30 4.14
C HIS A 82 -2.16 13.91 4.57
N VAL A 83 -1.45 12.85 4.18
CA VAL A 83 -1.77 11.47 4.56
C VAL A 83 -1.19 11.21 5.95
N THR A 84 -2.06 11.24 6.96
CA THR A 84 -1.67 11.09 8.37
C THR A 84 -2.15 9.79 9.00
N HIS A 85 -3.12 9.12 8.38
CA HIS A 85 -3.78 7.93 8.93
C HIS A 85 -4.05 6.91 7.82
N LEU A 86 -4.08 5.64 8.21
CA LEU A 86 -4.53 4.53 7.38
C LEU A 86 -5.72 3.87 8.07
N SER A 87 -6.80 3.62 7.32
CA SER A 87 -7.93 2.82 7.75
C SER A 87 -8.12 1.62 6.81
N ILE A 88 -8.47 0.47 7.39
CA ILE A 88 -8.77 -0.76 6.68
C ILE A 88 -10.14 -1.22 7.19
N ASP A 89 -11.07 -1.45 6.29
CA ASP A 89 -12.47 -1.78 6.59
C ASP A 89 -13.04 -2.72 5.50
N GLY A 90 -14.14 -3.42 5.83
CA GLY A 90 -14.83 -4.36 4.95
C GLY A 90 -14.59 -5.84 5.28
N ASP A 91 -14.92 -6.71 4.32
CA ASP A 91 -14.86 -8.18 4.48
C ASP A 91 -13.43 -8.72 4.41
N VAL A 92 -12.61 -8.42 5.41
CA VAL A 92 -11.19 -8.83 5.49
C VAL A 92 -10.82 -9.31 6.89
N VAL A 93 -10.04 -10.39 6.95
CA VAL A 93 -9.32 -10.79 8.18
C VAL A 93 -7.90 -10.27 8.07
N LEU A 94 -7.51 -9.39 8.99
CA LEU A 94 -6.22 -8.72 8.98
C LEU A 94 -5.18 -9.53 9.77
N ASN A 95 -4.19 -10.07 9.05
CA ASN A 95 -3.13 -10.88 9.69
C ASN A 95 -1.88 -10.07 10.05
N HIS A 96 -1.55 -9.03 9.27
CA HIS A 96 -0.33 -8.26 9.46
C HIS A 96 -0.45 -6.87 8.81
N VAL A 97 0.00 -5.84 9.53
CA VAL A 97 0.16 -4.48 9.03
C VAL A 97 1.52 -3.94 9.46
N GLN A 98 2.23 -3.34 8.51
CA GLN A 98 3.50 -2.66 8.76
C GLN A 98 3.58 -1.43 7.86
N TRP A 99 4.25 -0.39 8.34
CA TRP A 99 4.61 0.78 7.55
C TRP A 99 6.06 1.18 7.87
N GLY A 100 6.72 1.83 6.92
CA GLY A 100 8.10 2.26 7.04
C GLY A 100 8.94 1.89 5.82
N GLY A 101 10.24 1.75 6.05
CA GLY A 101 11.22 1.66 4.98
C GLY A 101 11.49 3.02 4.34
N LYS A 102 12.46 3.04 3.43
CA LYS A 102 12.88 4.23 2.68
C LYS A 102 13.46 3.80 1.33
N TYR A 103 13.95 4.76 0.56
CA TYR A 103 14.85 4.44 -0.54
C TYR A 103 16.20 4.01 0.05
N TYR A 104 16.54 2.75 -0.15
CA TYR A 104 17.85 2.20 0.19
C TYR A 104 18.70 2.23 -1.08
N PRO A 105 19.83 2.97 -1.11
CA PRO A 105 20.74 2.96 -2.25
C PRO A 105 21.33 1.55 -2.41
N VAL A 106 21.54 1.11 -3.65
CA VAL A 106 22.20 -0.16 -3.97
C VAL A 106 23.49 0.17 -4.75
N PRO A 107 24.69 -0.25 -4.29
CA PRO A 107 24.93 -1.11 -3.12
C PRO A 107 24.58 -0.43 -1.78
N TYR A 108 24.09 -1.23 -0.83
CA TYR A 108 23.71 -0.77 0.51
C TYR A 108 24.70 -1.30 1.55
N GLU A 109 25.19 -0.43 2.41
CA GLU A 109 26.03 -0.79 3.55
C GLU A 109 25.60 0.02 4.78
N SER A 110 25.53 -0.62 5.95
CA SER A 110 25.21 0.02 7.21
C SER A 110 25.62 -0.88 8.39
N GLY A 111 25.97 -0.28 9.52
CA GLY A 111 26.09 -1.01 10.79
C GLY A 111 24.72 -1.47 11.27
N ILE A 112 24.66 -2.63 11.92
CA ILE A 112 23.50 -3.06 12.70
C ILE A 112 23.62 -2.40 14.08
N ALA A 113 22.50 -2.08 14.73
CA ALA A 113 22.40 -1.39 16.02
C ALA A 113 23.45 -1.82 17.06
N GLU A 114 23.68 -1.04 18.13
CA GLU A 114 24.83 -1.14 19.07
C GLU A 114 25.27 -2.57 19.48
N ASN A 115 24.34 -3.51 19.68
CA ASN A 115 24.65 -4.91 20.05
C ASN A 115 24.77 -5.88 18.86
N GLY A 116 24.68 -5.38 17.62
CA GLY A 116 24.73 -6.13 16.38
C GLY A 116 23.56 -7.10 16.19
N PHE A 117 23.86 -8.21 15.50
CA PHE A 117 22.91 -9.29 15.23
C PHE A 117 23.19 -10.48 16.16
N ILE A 118 22.61 -10.44 17.35
CA ILE A 118 22.77 -11.50 18.37
C ILE A 118 21.83 -12.69 18.14
N PRO A 119 22.15 -13.88 18.70
CA PRO A 119 21.27 -15.05 18.63
C PRO A 119 19.82 -14.73 19.06
N GLY A 120 18.85 -15.25 18.30
CA GLY A 120 17.42 -15.04 18.53
C GLY A 120 16.83 -13.78 17.91
N LYS A 121 17.61 -12.95 17.20
CA LYS A 121 17.10 -11.82 16.42
C LYS A 121 16.87 -12.22 14.96
N THR A 122 15.97 -11.48 14.29
CA THR A 122 15.61 -11.67 12.88
C THR A 122 15.82 -10.37 12.11
N LEU A 123 16.55 -10.44 10.99
CA LEU A 123 16.67 -9.35 10.04
C LEU A 123 15.69 -9.58 8.89
N VAL A 124 14.76 -8.64 8.70
CA VAL A 124 13.77 -8.70 7.63
C VAL A 124 14.12 -7.68 6.56
N ILE A 125 14.34 -8.16 5.32
CA ILE A 125 14.66 -7.31 4.17
C ILE A 125 13.56 -7.44 3.14
N TYR A 126 12.99 -6.30 2.74
CA TYR A 126 12.04 -6.22 1.64
C TYR A 126 12.75 -5.67 0.40
N GLY A 127 12.93 -6.53 -0.61
CA GLY A 127 13.50 -6.16 -1.90
C GLY A 127 12.70 -6.74 -3.06
N THR A 128 12.83 -6.11 -4.23
CA THR A 128 12.31 -6.63 -5.50
C THR A 128 13.51 -6.89 -6.41
N PRO A 129 13.77 -8.15 -6.80
CA PRO A 129 14.85 -8.46 -7.73
C PRO A 129 14.67 -7.71 -9.05
N GLU A 130 15.77 -7.26 -9.65
CA GLU A 130 15.73 -6.64 -10.98
C GLU A 130 15.27 -7.66 -12.03
N LYS A 131 14.38 -7.24 -12.94
CA LYS A 131 13.85 -8.10 -14.01
C LYS A 131 14.93 -8.69 -14.92
N LYS A 132 16.09 -8.03 -15.02
CA LYS A 132 17.24 -8.42 -15.86
C LYS A 132 18.48 -8.79 -15.04
N GLY A 133 18.32 -9.10 -13.76
CA GLY A 133 19.42 -9.53 -12.92
C GLY A 133 20.11 -10.76 -13.52
N LYS A 134 21.45 -10.77 -13.52
CA LYS A 134 22.22 -11.97 -13.88
C LYS A 134 22.00 -13.04 -12.80
N LYS A 135 21.85 -14.30 -13.23
CA LYS A 135 21.84 -15.45 -12.32
C LYS A 135 23.21 -15.68 -11.71
#